data_AF-A0A9E3H003-F1
#
_entry.id   AF-A0A9E3H003-F1
#
_cell.length_a   1.000
_cell.length_b   1.000
_cell.length_c   1.000
_cell.angle_alpha   90.00
_cell.angle_beta   90.00
_cell.angle_gamma   90.00
#
_symmetry.space_group_name_H-M   'P 1'
#
loop_
_entity.id
_entity.type
_entity.pdbx_description
1 polymer ?
#
loop_
_entity_poly.entity_id
_entity_poly.type
_entity_poly.pdbx_seq_one_letter_code
_entity_poly.pdbx_strand_id
1 'polypeptide(L)'
;MDRPEAPRPSDPDPSHALDPASFTPWNAPAAASARPRKPFGPQQGLWLIVLFMLVQVGVATALTVSRGFLIGLVHGLRASLAGQPVGHVLPGPPSPAAIAASVIAAYVLAALWCVRYVLRRAGDRLRLGTPDGIAWRPAEPGAYPMAVALGIGTVAAAVAILHLVPVPPEQAPHSAFQALLMPGWMLGPSLLLLMVIAPCTEEFLFRGAAFAAFAARSGAGWATVIVTVLFVAVHAPEKIHYPPGFVDVSLMALGAAWLRLRYRSIRPAILLHILYNVGVSGMAMLLH
;
A
#
# COMPACT_ATOMS: atom_id res chain seq x y z
N MET A 1 -42.72 -12.01 -58.37
CA MET A 1 -41.31 -11.74 -58.02
C MET A 1 -41.18 -12.07 -56.55
N ASP A 2 -40.94 -13.34 -56.26
CA ASP A 2 -40.84 -13.84 -54.89
C ASP A 2 -39.43 -13.55 -54.36
N ARG A 3 -39.36 -12.76 -53.28
CA ARG A 3 -38.12 -12.53 -52.56
C ARG A 3 -37.82 -13.76 -51.70
N PRO A 4 -36.59 -14.32 -51.75
CA PRO A 4 -36.21 -15.40 -50.87
C PRO A 4 -36.17 -14.93 -49.42
N GLU A 5 -36.84 -15.67 -48.53
CA GLU A 5 -36.82 -15.46 -47.08
C GLU A 5 -35.40 -15.63 -46.54
N ALA A 6 -34.98 -14.68 -45.71
CA ALA A 6 -33.69 -14.74 -45.02
C ALA A 6 -33.69 -15.87 -43.96
N PRO A 7 -32.58 -16.61 -43.81
CA PRO A 7 -32.47 -17.69 -42.84
C PRO A 7 -32.58 -17.14 -41.41
N ARG A 8 -33.45 -17.77 -40.60
CA ARG A 8 -33.63 -17.41 -39.20
C ARG A 8 -32.36 -17.73 -38.40
N PRO A 9 -31.94 -16.86 -37.46
CA PRO A 9 -30.84 -17.16 -36.56
C PRO A 9 -31.18 -18.42 -35.76
N SER A 10 -30.28 -19.41 -35.81
CA SER A 10 -30.36 -20.65 -35.06
C SER A 10 -30.39 -20.35 -33.55
N ASP A 11 -31.37 -20.92 -32.85
CA ASP A 11 -31.45 -20.86 -31.39
C ASP A 11 -30.13 -21.33 -30.75
N PRO A 12 -29.63 -20.64 -29.72
CA PRO A 12 -28.43 -21.05 -29.01
C PRO A 12 -28.65 -22.43 -28.38
N ASP A 13 -27.77 -23.37 -28.70
CA ASP A 13 -27.81 -24.74 -28.21
C ASP A 13 -27.76 -24.77 -26.66
N PRO A 14 -28.82 -25.25 -25.98
CA PRO A 14 -28.86 -25.36 -24.53
C PRO A 14 -27.88 -26.41 -23.96
N SER A 15 -27.14 -27.12 -24.80
CA SER A 15 -26.10 -28.08 -24.36
C SER A 15 -24.82 -27.43 -23.79
N HIS A 16 -24.66 -26.10 -23.89
CA HIS A 16 -23.59 -25.35 -23.23
C HIS A 16 -23.93 -24.93 -21.79
N ALA A 17 -24.70 -25.75 -21.07
CA ALA A 17 -24.76 -25.64 -19.62
C ALA A 17 -23.35 -25.87 -19.06
N LEU A 18 -22.76 -24.83 -18.46
CA LEU A 18 -21.45 -24.86 -17.83
C LEU A 18 -21.37 -26.06 -16.88
N ASP A 19 -20.58 -27.07 -17.25
CA ASP A 19 -20.38 -28.26 -16.44
C ASP A 19 -19.78 -27.86 -15.08
N PRO A 20 -20.53 -28.03 -13.96
CA PRO A 20 -20.01 -27.73 -12.63
C PRO A 20 -18.84 -28.65 -12.24
N ALA A 21 -18.59 -29.74 -12.98
CA ALA A 21 -17.43 -30.62 -12.82
C ALA A 21 -16.16 -30.13 -13.55
N SER A 22 -16.23 -29.04 -14.33
CA SER A 22 -15.04 -28.43 -14.96
C SER A 22 -14.15 -27.63 -13.98
N PHE A 23 -14.48 -27.63 -12.68
CA PHE A 23 -13.50 -27.42 -11.61
C PHE A 23 -12.50 -28.58 -11.58
N THR A 24 -11.62 -28.60 -12.57
CA THR A 24 -10.47 -29.52 -12.58
C THR A 24 -9.70 -29.35 -11.27
N PRO A 25 -9.55 -30.41 -10.47
CA PRO A 25 -8.76 -30.36 -9.26
C PRO A 25 -7.32 -30.06 -9.67
N TRP A 26 -6.89 -28.85 -9.33
CA TRP A 26 -5.52 -28.39 -9.23
C TRP A 26 -4.48 -29.34 -9.85
N ASN A 27 -4.26 -29.25 -11.16
CA ASN A 27 -3.19 -29.99 -11.84
C ASN A 27 -1.90 -29.79 -11.06
N ALA A 28 -1.46 -30.86 -10.39
CA ALA A 28 -0.34 -30.83 -9.47
C ALA A 28 0.90 -30.34 -10.23
N PRO A 29 1.54 -29.23 -9.82
CA PRO A 29 2.69 -28.73 -10.53
C PRO A 29 3.82 -29.77 -10.52
N ALA A 30 4.45 -29.93 -11.69
CA ALA A 30 5.63 -30.75 -11.93
C ALA A 30 6.62 -30.68 -10.75
N ALA A 31 7.11 -31.85 -10.34
CA ALA A 31 7.98 -32.09 -9.18
C ALA A 31 8.98 -30.94 -8.94
N ALA A 32 8.60 -30.02 -8.04
CA ALA A 32 9.43 -28.88 -7.68
C ALA A 32 10.66 -29.38 -6.92
N SER A 33 11.83 -28.84 -7.26
CA SER A 33 13.15 -29.21 -6.72
C SER A 33 13.14 -29.39 -5.19
N ALA A 34 13.71 -30.50 -4.72
CA ALA A 34 13.74 -30.96 -3.34
C ALA A 34 14.57 -30.09 -2.35
N ARG A 35 14.80 -28.80 -2.64
CA ARG A 35 15.50 -27.93 -1.68
C ARG A 35 14.58 -27.66 -0.48
N PRO A 36 15.03 -27.92 0.76
CA PRO A 36 14.25 -27.64 1.94
C PRO A 36 13.91 -26.15 1.98
N ARG A 37 12.61 -25.83 1.95
CA ARG A 37 12.12 -24.46 1.93
C ARG A 37 12.41 -23.81 3.29
N LYS A 38 13.01 -22.62 3.29
CA LYS A 38 13.17 -21.83 4.51
C LYS A 38 11.78 -21.53 5.11
N PRO A 39 11.64 -21.54 6.44
CA PRO A 39 10.36 -21.24 7.07
C PRO A 39 9.97 -19.78 6.78
N PHE A 40 8.79 -19.62 6.20
CA PHE A 40 8.13 -18.33 5.95
C PHE A 40 6.69 -18.44 6.44
N GLY A 41 6.52 -18.17 7.74
CA GLY A 41 5.26 -18.29 8.47
C GLY A 41 4.93 -17.01 9.24
N PRO A 42 3.91 -17.05 10.13
CA PRO A 42 3.33 -15.86 10.75
C PRO A 42 4.34 -14.97 11.48
N GLN A 43 5.34 -15.56 12.14
CA GLN A 43 6.40 -14.79 12.81
C GLN A 43 7.20 -13.94 11.81
N GLN A 44 7.54 -14.47 10.64
CA GLN A 44 8.25 -13.70 9.61
C GLN A 44 7.37 -12.57 9.06
N GLY A 45 6.07 -12.82 8.88
CA GLY A 45 5.11 -11.78 8.47
C GLY A 45 5.01 -10.64 9.48
N LEU A 46 4.89 -10.97 10.78
CA LEU A 46 4.83 -9.97 11.85
C LEU A 46 6.15 -9.19 11.97
N TRP A 47 7.30 -9.88 11.98
CA TRP A 47 8.60 -9.22 12.01
C TRP A 47 8.82 -8.29 10.83
N LEU A 48 8.35 -8.67 9.64
CA LEU A 48 8.47 -7.83 8.46
C LEU A 48 7.71 -6.52 8.63
N ILE A 49 6.48 -6.54 9.16
CA ILE A 49 5.68 -5.34 9.43
C ILE A 49 6.34 -4.49 10.52
N VAL A 50 6.69 -5.09 11.66
CA VAL A 50 7.28 -4.37 12.80
C VAL A 50 8.61 -3.71 12.41
N LEU A 51 9.50 -4.46 11.77
CA LEU A 51 10.81 -3.93 11.36
C LEU A 51 10.68 -2.89 10.25
N PHE A 52 9.69 -3.02 9.34
CA PHE A 52 9.42 -1.97 8.36
C PHE A 52 9.09 -0.64 9.05
N MET A 53 8.24 -0.66 10.08
CA MET A 53 7.92 0.54 10.87
C MET A 53 9.11 1.05 11.67
N LEU A 54 9.89 0.17 12.30
CA LEU A 54 11.07 0.54 13.06
C LEU A 54 12.16 1.16 12.16
N VAL A 55 12.35 0.66 10.94
CA VAL A 55 13.30 1.26 9.99
C VAL A 55 12.84 2.66 9.60
N GLN A 56 11.54 2.88 9.35
CA GLN A 56 11.03 4.21 9.05
C GLN A 56 11.28 5.20 10.19
N VAL A 57 10.85 4.85 11.41
CA VAL A 57 11.02 5.71 12.59
C VAL A 57 12.50 5.95 12.89
N GLY A 58 13.32 4.89 12.84
CA GLY A 58 14.75 4.96 13.12
C GLY A 58 15.49 5.86 12.12
N VAL A 59 15.24 5.69 10.82
CA VAL A 59 15.87 6.52 9.77
C VAL A 59 15.40 7.97 9.87
N ALA A 60 14.09 8.23 10.00
CA ALA A 60 13.57 9.59 10.09
C ALA A 60 14.14 10.32 11.33
N THR A 61 14.22 9.63 12.46
CA THR A 61 14.83 10.17 13.70
C THR A 61 16.32 10.45 13.49
N ALA A 62 17.07 9.50 12.94
CA ALA A 62 18.50 9.66 12.69
C ALA A 62 18.79 10.85 11.76
N LEU A 63 18.02 11.01 10.68
CA LEU A 63 18.16 12.14 9.75
C LEU A 63 17.84 13.47 10.43
N THR A 64 16.76 13.54 11.22
CA THR A 64 16.35 14.75 11.93
C THR A 64 17.39 15.18 12.95
N VAL A 65 17.87 14.24 13.78
CA VAL A 65 18.90 14.51 14.80
C VAL A 65 20.23 14.89 14.16
N SER A 66 20.67 14.15 13.13
CA SER A 66 21.94 14.45 12.44
C SER A 66 21.91 15.83 11.79
N ARG A 67 20.78 16.20 11.17
CA ARG A 67 20.58 17.55 10.63
C ARG A 67 20.67 18.60 11.72
N GLY A 68 19.96 18.42 12.84
CA GLY A 68 19.97 19.36 13.97
C GLY A 68 21.38 19.55 14.52
N PHE A 69 22.11 18.45 14.72
CA PHE A 69 23.50 18.47 15.17
C PHE A 69 24.43 19.22 14.20
N LEU A 70 24.37 18.90 12.90
CA LEU A 70 25.21 19.53 11.88
C LEU A 70 24.95 21.05 11.77
N ILE A 71 23.68 21.45 11.80
CA ILE A 71 23.31 22.87 11.76
C ILE A 71 23.83 23.56 13.02
N GLY A 72 23.59 22.99 14.21
CA GLY A 72 24.11 23.53 15.48
C GLY A 72 25.64 23.66 15.48
N LEU A 73 26.36 22.66 14.98
CA LEU A 73 27.82 22.69 14.86
C LEU A 73 28.29 23.83 13.93
N VAL A 74 27.71 23.94 12.74
CA VAL A 74 28.08 25.00 11.77
C VAL A 74 27.80 26.39 12.34
N HIS A 75 26.64 26.58 12.95
CA HIS A 75 26.24 27.87 13.52
C HIS A 75 27.07 28.23 14.76
N GLY A 76 27.36 27.26 15.63
CA GLY A 76 28.24 27.46 16.79
C GLY A 76 29.67 27.80 16.39
N LEU A 77 30.22 27.12 15.38
CA LEU A 77 31.55 27.45 14.84
C LEU A 77 31.60 28.86 14.25
N ARG A 78 30.58 29.25 13.47
CA ARG A 78 30.48 30.61 12.91
C ARG A 78 30.36 31.68 13.99
N ALA A 79 29.53 31.44 15.02
CA ALA A 79 29.37 32.37 16.14
C ALA A 79 30.70 32.55 16.90
N SER A 80 31.37 31.43 17.20
CA SER A 80 32.67 31.42 17.87
C SER A 80 33.73 32.20 17.07
N LEU A 81 33.83 31.93 15.77
CA LEU A 81 34.75 32.64 14.89
C LEU A 81 34.44 34.14 14.75
N ALA A 82 33.18 34.55 14.90
CA ALA A 82 32.74 35.93 14.84
C ALA A 82 32.75 36.65 16.20
N GLY A 83 33.18 35.99 17.28
CA GLY A 83 33.14 36.55 18.64
C GLY A 83 31.71 36.83 19.15
N GLN A 84 30.70 36.16 18.58
CA GLN A 84 29.30 36.34 18.93
C GLN A 84 28.86 35.33 20.00
N PRO A 85 27.99 35.71 20.96
CA PRO A 85 27.44 34.78 21.93
C PRO A 85 26.57 33.71 21.26
N VAL A 86 26.79 32.44 21.63
CA VAL A 86 26.16 31.25 21.03
C VAL A 86 24.62 31.24 21.17
N GLY A 87 24.08 31.90 22.20
CA GLY A 87 22.65 31.91 22.51
C GLY A 87 21.73 32.47 21.42
N HIS A 88 22.24 33.31 20.52
CA HIS A 88 21.45 33.88 19.42
C HIS A 88 21.38 33.00 18.17
N VAL A 89 21.99 31.80 18.18
CA VAL A 89 22.20 31.01 16.96
C VAL A 89 21.55 29.63 17.01
N LEU A 90 20.54 29.46 17.87
CA LEU A 90 19.74 28.23 17.86
C LEU A 90 19.00 28.12 16.52
N PRO A 91 19.17 27.01 15.77
CA PRO A 91 18.42 26.83 14.55
C PRO A 91 16.93 26.73 14.87
N GLY A 92 16.13 27.39 14.05
CA GLY A 92 14.68 27.21 14.09
C GLY A 92 14.27 25.76 13.82
N PRO A 93 12.98 25.42 14.04
CA PRO A 93 12.46 24.09 13.74
C PRO A 93 12.75 23.70 12.27
N PRO A 94 12.86 22.39 11.97
CA PRO A 94 13.05 21.94 10.60
C PRO A 94 11.92 22.47 9.70
N SER A 95 12.28 22.91 8.50
CA SER A 95 11.27 23.33 7.52
C SER A 95 10.40 22.13 7.12
N PRO A 96 9.15 22.35 6.69
CA PRO A 96 8.29 21.27 6.18
C PRO A 96 8.95 20.43 5.09
N ALA A 97 9.70 21.07 4.20
CA ALA A 97 10.48 20.40 3.16
C ALA A 97 11.55 19.45 3.74
N ALA A 98 12.23 19.83 4.82
CA ALA A 98 13.21 18.98 5.48
C ALA A 98 12.56 17.77 6.18
N ILE A 99 11.38 17.98 6.76
CA ILE A 99 10.56 16.89 7.34
C ILE A 99 10.13 15.92 6.23
N ALA A 100 9.54 16.44 5.14
CA ALA A 100 9.12 15.65 3.99
C ALA A 100 10.27 14.83 3.40
N ALA A 101 11.44 15.45 3.17
CA ALA A 101 12.63 14.75 2.69
C ALA A 101 13.06 13.60 3.62
N SER A 102 13.00 13.81 4.94
CA SER A 102 13.36 12.79 5.93
C SER A 102 12.37 11.62 5.93
N VAL A 103 11.07 11.90 5.80
CA VAL A 103 10.00 10.89 5.67
C VAL A 103 10.17 10.09 4.39
N ILE A 104 10.40 10.76 3.25
CA ILE A 104 10.61 10.10 1.96
C ILE A 104 11.82 9.17 2.01
N ALA A 105 12.96 9.66 2.52
CA ALA A 105 14.17 8.87 2.64
C ALA A 105 13.97 7.64 3.55
N ALA A 106 13.29 7.83 4.69
CA ALA A 106 12.96 6.77 5.62
C ALA A 106 12.07 5.69 4.98
N TYR A 107 11.02 6.10 4.26
CA TYR A 107 10.12 5.17 3.59
C TYR A 107 10.82 4.39 2.48
N VAL A 108 11.60 5.06 1.62
CA VAL A 108 12.35 4.40 0.53
C VAL A 108 13.33 3.38 1.10
N LEU A 109 14.07 3.72 2.16
CA LEU A 109 15.00 2.78 2.79
C LEU A 109 14.28 1.60 3.45
N ALA A 110 13.14 1.82 4.08
CA ALA A 110 12.29 0.75 4.63
C ALA A 110 11.74 -0.17 3.52
N ALA A 111 11.31 0.40 2.39
CA ALA A 111 10.83 -0.34 1.22
C ALA A 111 11.93 -1.21 0.61
N LEU A 112 13.13 -0.65 0.40
CA LEU A 112 14.29 -1.39 -0.10
C LEU A 112 14.70 -2.52 0.86
N TRP A 113 14.68 -2.26 2.17
CA TRP A 113 14.91 -3.28 3.19
C TRP A 113 13.87 -4.39 3.12
N CYS A 114 12.58 -4.04 3.03
CA CYS A 114 11.46 -4.99 2.92
C CYS A 114 11.61 -5.89 1.69
N VAL A 115 11.83 -5.30 0.51
CA VAL A 115 12.06 -6.05 -0.73
C VAL A 115 13.26 -6.99 -0.59
N ARG A 116 14.39 -6.49 -0.08
CA ARG A 116 15.59 -7.31 0.14
C ARG A 116 15.34 -8.47 1.13
N TYR A 117 14.62 -8.22 2.22
CA TYR A 117 14.25 -9.25 3.20
C TYR A 117 13.41 -10.34 2.53
N VAL A 118 12.36 -9.93 1.83
CA VAL A 118 11.42 -10.85 1.16
C VAL A 118 12.13 -11.66 0.07
N LEU A 119 12.93 -11.03 -0.79
CA LEU A 119 13.68 -11.74 -1.84
C LEU A 119 14.63 -12.81 -1.26
N ARG A 120 15.22 -12.55 -0.09
CA ARG A 120 16.12 -13.49 0.59
C ARG A 120 15.40 -14.65 1.30
N ARG A 121 14.13 -14.46 1.67
CA ARG A 121 13.37 -15.41 2.51
C ARG A 121 12.30 -16.18 1.75
N ALA A 122 11.67 -15.57 0.75
CA ALA A 122 10.51 -16.13 0.05
C ALA A 122 10.89 -17.19 -0.99
N GLY A 123 12.04 -17.04 -1.68
CA GLY A 123 12.46 -17.94 -2.75
C GLY A 123 11.36 -18.11 -3.81
N ASP A 124 11.00 -19.36 -4.10
CA ASP A 124 9.99 -19.71 -5.11
C ASP A 124 8.57 -19.17 -4.79
N ARG A 125 8.30 -18.82 -3.52
CA ARG A 125 7.00 -18.26 -3.11
C ARG A 125 6.75 -16.87 -3.71
N LEU A 126 7.78 -16.18 -4.20
CA LEU A 126 7.66 -14.82 -4.73
C LEU A 126 6.62 -14.73 -5.85
N ARG A 127 6.61 -15.71 -6.77
CA ARG A 127 5.72 -15.75 -7.95
C ARG A 127 4.53 -16.70 -7.79
N LEU A 128 4.46 -17.42 -6.67
CA LEU A 128 3.39 -18.39 -6.43
C LEU A 128 2.08 -17.64 -6.15
N GLY A 129 1.03 -17.99 -6.88
CA GLY A 129 -0.30 -17.35 -6.77
C GLY A 129 -1.26 -18.05 -5.79
N THR A 130 -0.80 -19.04 -5.03
CA THR A 130 -1.57 -19.67 -3.95
C THR A 130 -1.70 -18.72 -2.76
N PRO A 131 -2.59 -19.00 -1.78
CA PRO A 131 -2.69 -18.21 -0.56
C PRO A 131 -1.36 -18.06 0.21
N ASP A 132 -0.51 -19.08 0.24
CA ASP A 132 0.80 -19.08 0.90
C ASP A 132 1.96 -18.53 0.03
N GLY A 133 1.63 -18.02 -1.15
CA GLY A 133 2.55 -17.33 -2.07
C GLY A 133 2.35 -15.81 -2.08
N ILE A 134 3.41 -15.09 -2.41
CA ILE A 134 3.43 -13.61 -2.45
C ILE A 134 2.68 -13.06 -3.66
N ALA A 135 2.52 -13.87 -4.71
CA ALA A 135 1.77 -13.52 -5.91
C ALA A 135 2.30 -12.26 -6.64
N TRP A 136 3.62 -12.03 -6.62
CA TRP A 136 4.28 -11.02 -7.47
C TRP A 136 4.37 -11.51 -8.92
N ARG A 137 3.22 -11.50 -9.61
CA ARG A 137 3.07 -11.97 -10.99
C ARG A 137 2.02 -11.15 -11.74
N PRO A 138 2.05 -11.12 -13.09
CA PRO A 138 0.94 -10.58 -13.88
C PRO A 138 -0.38 -11.28 -13.55
N ALA A 139 -1.47 -10.50 -13.55
CA ALA A 139 -2.84 -10.99 -13.53
C ALA A 139 -3.39 -11.16 -14.95
N GLU A 140 -4.53 -11.83 -15.09
CA GLU A 140 -5.30 -11.83 -16.33
C GLU A 140 -5.80 -10.41 -16.67
N PRO A 141 -5.96 -10.04 -17.96
CA PRO A 141 -6.34 -8.68 -18.36
C PRO A 141 -7.63 -8.16 -17.71
N GLY A 142 -8.63 -9.03 -17.48
CA GLY A 142 -9.89 -8.67 -16.82
C GLY A 142 -9.75 -8.22 -15.36
N ALA A 143 -8.60 -8.47 -14.73
CA ALA A 143 -8.36 -8.05 -13.36
C ALA A 143 -8.20 -6.53 -13.19
N TYR A 144 -7.66 -5.85 -14.20
CA TYR A 144 -7.36 -4.42 -14.10
C TYR A 144 -8.62 -3.54 -14.23
N PRO A 145 -9.56 -3.79 -15.17
CA PRO A 145 -10.84 -3.08 -15.18
C PRO A 145 -11.62 -3.28 -13.87
N MET A 146 -11.58 -4.48 -13.29
CA MET A 146 -12.20 -4.74 -11.99
C MET A 146 -11.53 -3.94 -10.86
N ALA A 147 -10.20 -3.85 -10.86
CA ALA A 147 -9.48 -2.99 -9.91
C ALA A 147 -9.84 -1.51 -10.07
N VAL A 148 -10.03 -1.03 -11.31
CA VAL A 148 -10.49 0.34 -11.59
C VAL A 148 -11.91 0.55 -11.05
N ALA A 149 -12.83 -0.37 -11.31
CA ALA A 149 -14.20 -0.29 -10.83
C ALA A 149 -14.27 -0.24 -9.29
N LEU A 150 -13.50 -1.10 -8.61
CA LEU A 150 -13.38 -1.08 -7.15
C LEU A 150 -12.70 0.21 -6.65
N GLY A 151 -11.73 0.76 -7.38
CA GLY A 151 -11.08 2.03 -7.05
C GLY A 151 -12.06 3.18 -7.07
N ILE A 152 -12.83 3.29 -8.15
CA ILE A 152 -13.91 4.29 -8.26
C ILE A 152 -14.94 4.08 -7.16
N GLY A 153 -15.37 2.84 -6.92
CA GLY A 153 -16.36 2.52 -5.88
C GLY A 153 -15.90 2.87 -4.46
N THR A 154 -14.64 2.60 -4.13
CA THR A 154 -14.06 2.92 -2.81
C THR A 154 -13.87 4.42 -2.62
N VAL A 155 -13.46 5.16 -3.66
CA VAL A 155 -13.41 6.63 -3.62
C VAL A 155 -14.81 7.22 -3.46
N ALA A 156 -15.80 6.74 -4.22
CA ALA A 156 -17.19 7.18 -4.10
C ALA A 156 -17.76 6.89 -2.70
N ALA A 157 -17.43 5.74 -2.11
CA ALA A 157 -17.80 5.44 -0.73
C ALA A 157 -17.15 6.40 0.27
N ALA A 158 -15.86 6.73 0.09
CA ALA A 158 -15.18 7.72 0.93
C ALA A 158 -15.81 9.12 0.82
N VAL A 159 -16.17 9.54 -0.40
CA VAL A 159 -16.90 10.79 -0.67
C VAL A 159 -18.25 10.80 0.07
N ALA A 160 -19.01 9.70 -0.05
CA ALA A 160 -20.29 9.57 0.62
C ALA A 160 -20.16 9.63 2.15
N ILE A 161 -19.13 8.97 2.72
CA ILE A 161 -18.83 9.05 4.17
C ILE A 161 -18.55 10.50 4.58
N LEU A 162 -17.72 11.23 3.82
CA LEU A 162 -17.41 12.64 4.11
C LEU A 162 -18.64 13.55 4.04
N HIS A 163 -19.58 13.28 3.12
CA HIS A 163 -20.84 14.02 3.05
C HIS A 163 -21.79 13.71 4.21
N LEU A 164 -21.83 12.45 4.66
CA LEU A 164 -22.70 12.01 5.76
C LEU A 164 -22.14 12.41 7.14
N VAL A 165 -20.82 12.43 7.27
CA VAL A 165 -20.11 12.78 8.51
C VAL A 165 -18.97 13.74 8.17
N PRO A 166 -19.24 15.05 8.03
CA PRO A 166 -18.20 16.02 7.69
C PRO A 166 -17.05 16.04 8.69
N VAL A 167 -15.83 16.32 8.22
CA VAL A 167 -14.66 16.49 9.09
C VAL A 167 -14.78 17.86 9.79
N PRO A 168 -14.76 17.91 11.14
CA PRO A 168 -14.75 19.19 11.85
C PRO A 168 -13.50 20.02 11.49
N PRO A 169 -13.60 21.35 11.31
CA PRO A 169 -12.47 22.19 10.91
C PRO A 169 -11.24 22.06 11.83
N GLU A 170 -11.46 21.87 13.12
CA GLU A 170 -10.42 21.67 14.13
C GLU A 170 -9.73 20.29 14.06
N GLN A 171 -10.33 19.34 13.33
CA GLN A 171 -9.79 18.00 13.08
C GLN A 171 -9.19 17.89 11.67
N ALA A 172 -9.18 18.98 10.90
CA ALA A 172 -8.50 19.03 9.61
C ALA A 172 -7.02 18.64 9.83
N PRO A 173 -6.53 17.59 9.16
CA PRO A 173 -5.41 16.83 9.67
C PRO A 173 -4.09 17.58 9.57
N HIS A 174 -3.58 18.18 10.66
CA HIS A 174 -2.20 18.69 10.81
C HIS A 174 -1.14 17.57 10.84
N SER A 175 -1.24 16.61 9.92
CA SER A 175 -0.44 15.39 9.92
C SER A 175 0.81 15.55 9.05
N ALA A 176 1.78 14.65 9.21
CA ALA A 176 2.94 14.53 8.32
C ALA A 176 2.53 14.41 6.84
N PHE A 177 1.32 13.93 6.57
CA PHE A 177 0.71 13.89 5.24
C PHE A 177 0.48 15.30 4.66
N GLN A 178 0.07 16.30 5.45
CA GLN A 178 -0.02 17.68 4.97
C GLN A 178 1.35 18.24 4.62
N ALA A 179 2.40 17.91 5.39
CA ALA A 179 3.77 18.34 5.10
C ALA A 179 4.26 17.81 3.73
N LEU A 180 3.79 16.64 3.31
CA LEU A 180 4.05 16.05 1.99
C LEU A 180 3.30 16.77 0.85
N LEU A 181 2.19 17.44 1.15
CA LEU A 181 1.39 18.17 0.15
C LEU A 181 1.68 19.67 0.11
N MET A 182 2.66 20.15 0.88
CA MET A 182 3.04 21.57 0.85
C MET A 182 3.58 21.99 -0.52
N PRO A 183 3.20 23.18 -1.04
CA PRO A 183 3.73 23.70 -2.29
C PRO A 183 5.25 23.85 -2.24
N GLY A 184 5.90 23.59 -3.38
CA GLY A 184 7.35 23.73 -3.54
C GLY A 184 7.97 22.54 -4.27
N TRP A 185 9.30 22.50 -4.29
CA TRP A 185 10.06 21.48 -5.01
C TRP A 185 9.87 20.05 -4.45
N MET A 186 9.34 19.92 -3.22
CA MET A 186 9.05 18.64 -2.57
C MET A 186 7.68 18.06 -2.91
N LEU A 187 6.79 18.83 -3.53
CA LEU A 187 5.45 18.34 -3.87
C LEU A 187 5.52 17.15 -4.84
N GLY A 188 6.30 17.26 -5.92
CA GLY A 188 6.44 16.19 -6.92
C GLY A 188 6.94 14.86 -6.31
N PRO A 189 8.10 14.83 -5.63
CA PRO A 189 8.59 13.65 -4.94
C PRO A 189 7.61 13.07 -3.91
N SER A 190 6.90 13.93 -3.19
CA SER A 190 5.91 13.50 -2.18
C SER A 190 4.68 12.86 -2.81
N LEU A 191 4.17 13.42 -3.91
CA LEU A 191 3.09 12.82 -4.69
C LEU A 191 3.52 11.48 -5.29
N LEU A 192 4.75 11.38 -5.82
CA LEU A 192 5.27 10.11 -6.33
C LEU A 192 5.36 9.05 -5.22
N LEU A 193 5.83 9.43 -4.04
CA LEU A 193 5.86 8.55 -2.89
C LEU A 193 4.45 8.08 -2.53
N LEU A 194 3.56 9.03 -2.24
CA LEU A 194 2.26 8.76 -1.65
C LEU A 194 1.30 8.06 -2.63
N MET A 195 1.35 8.41 -3.91
CA MET A 195 0.41 7.89 -4.90
C MET A 195 0.90 6.60 -5.56
N VAL A 196 2.20 6.30 -5.54
CA VAL A 196 2.75 5.16 -6.30
C VAL A 196 3.64 4.28 -5.43
N ILE A 197 4.72 4.83 -4.89
CA ILE A 197 5.74 4.02 -4.21
C ILE A 197 5.17 3.37 -2.94
N ALA A 198 4.38 4.13 -2.16
CA ALA A 198 3.77 3.65 -0.94
C ALA A 198 2.74 2.55 -1.20
N PRO A 199 1.71 2.75 -2.06
CA PRO A 199 0.81 1.67 -2.47
C PRO A 199 1.52 0.40 -2.96
N CYS A 200 2.54 0.55 -3.80
CA CYS A 200 3.31 -0.60 -4.30
C CYS A 200 4.01 -1.37 -3.17
N THR A 201 4.63 -0.64 -2.25
CA THR A 201 5.37 -1.21 -1.12
C THR A 201 4.41 -1.87 -0.13
N GLU A 202 3.30 -1.22 0.18
CA GLU A 202 2.30 -1.71 1.12
C GLU A 202 1.58 -2.94 0.60
N GLU A 203 1.16 -2.98 -0.66
CA GLU A 203 0.56 -4.19 -1.22
C GLU A 203 1.56 -5.35 -1.29
N PHE A 204 2.83 -5.06 -1.60
CA PHE A 204 3.89 -6.07 -1.56
C PHE A 204 4.11 -6.61 -0.13
N LEU A 205 4.12 -5.73 0.87
CA LEU A 205 4.29 -6.06 2.28
C LEU A 205 3.07 -6.82 2.83
N PHE A 206 1.88 -6.25 2.73
CA PHE A 206 0.67 -6.74 3.37
C PHE A 206 0.02 -7.86 2.56
N ARG A 207 -0.33 -7.62 1.28
CA ARG A 207 -1.09 -8.60 0.44
C ARG A 207 -0.20 -9.66 -0.17
N GLY A 208 1.09 -9.35 -0.32
CA GLY A 208 2.11 -10.29 -0.71
C GLY A 208 2.67 -11.05 0.50
N ALA A 209 3.67 -10.46 1.15
CA ALA A 209 4.51 -11.16 2.13
C ALA A 209 3.79 -11.55 3.43
N ALA A 210 3.14 -10.61 4.12
CA ALA A 210 2.46 -10.87 5.38
C ALA A 210 1.27 -11.82 5.18
N PHE A 211 0.44 -11.58 4.16
CA PHE A 211 -0.66 -12.48 3.80
C PHE A 211 -0.17 -13.91 3.58
N ALA A 212 0.86 -14.11 2.75
CA ALA A 212 1.44 -15.41 2.47
C ALA A 212 1.94 -16.11 3.76
N ALA A 213 2.60 -15.34 4.64
CA ALA A 213 3.10 -15.82 5.92
C ALA A 213 1.98 -16.30 6.87
N PHE A 214 0.88 -15.56 6.99
CA PHE A 214 -0.26 -15.96 7.81
C PHE A 214 -1.04 -17.11 7.17
N ALA A 215 -1.32 -17.03 5.87
CA ALA A 215 -2.11 -18.02 5.14
C ALA A 215 -1.45 -19.41 5.14
N ALA A 216 -0.11 -19.48 5.19
CA ALA A 216 0.63 -20.73 5.31
C ALA A 216 0.28 -21.57 6.55
N ARG A 217 -0.31 -20.97 7.59
CA ARG A 217 -0.68 -21.67 8.83
C ARG A 217 -2.17 -21.58 9.18
N SER A 218 -2.83 -20.46 8.90
CA SER A 218 -4.24 -20.24 9.28
C SER A 218 -5.22 -20.29 8.11
N GLY A 219 -4.73 -20.48 6.88
CA GLY A 219 -5.56 -20.40 5.68
C GLY A 219 -5.89 -18.96 5.24
N ALA A 220 -6.47 -18.85 4.05
CA ALA A 220 -6.68 -17.56 3.37
C ALA A 220 -7.66 -16.64 4.12
N GLY A 221 -8.76 -17.17 4.65
CA GLY A 221 -9.79 -16.37 5.33
C GLY A 221 -9.25 -15.64 6.56
N TRP A 222 -8.60 -16.36 7.48
CA TRP A 222 -7.96 -15.76 8.65
C TRP A 222 -6.82 -14.81 8.28
N ALA A 223 -6.03 -15.15 7.25
CA ALA A 223 -4.98 -14.25 6.76
C ALA A 223 -5.55 -12.92 6.25
N THR A 224 -6.68 -12.94 5.54
CA THR A 224 -7.40 -11.72 5.12
C THR A 224 -7.78 -10.87 6.32
N VAL A 225 -8.43 -11.45 7.33
CA VAL A 225 -8.87 -10.71 8.53
C VAL A 225 -7.68 -10.10 9.26
N ILE A 226 -6.65 -10.90 9.56
CA ILE A 226 -5.48 -10.46 10.32
C ILE A 226 -4.74 -9.35 9.57
N VAL A 227 -4.45 -9.54 8.29
CA VAL A 227 -3.69 -8.56 7.50
C VAL A 227 -4.48 -7.29 7.27
N THR A 228 -5.79 -7.37 7.05
CA THR A 228 -6.65 -6.18 6.96
C THR A 228 -6.63 -5.40 8.28
N VAL A 229 -6.79 -6.06 9.43
CA VAL A 229 -6.73 -5.39 10.74
C VAL A 229 -5.37 -4.73 10.96
N LEU A 230 -4.26 -5.42 10.66
CA LEU A 230 -2.92 -4.85 10.76
C LEU A 230 -2.72 -3.66 9.82
N PHE A 231 -3.22 -3.74 8.59
CA PHE A 231 -3.16 -2.66 7.61
C PHE A 231 -3.94 -1.43 8.09
N VAL A 232 -5.15 -1.62 8.59
CA VAL A 232 -5.98 -0.53 9.12
C VAL A 232 -5.34 0.08 10.38
N ALA A 233 -4.75 -0.76 11.25
CA ALA A 233 -4.09 -0.30 12.47
C ALA A 233 -2.86 0.59 12.19
N VAL A 234 -2.07 0.29 11.16
CA VAL A 234 -0.91 1.14 10.81
C VAL A 234 -1.30 2.51 10.25
N HIS A 235 -2.55 2.65 9.79
CA HIS A 235 -3.13 3.94 9.38
C HIS A 235 -3.78 4.70 10.54
N ALA A 236 -3.78 4.15 11.75
CA ALA A 236 -4.38 4.81 12.92
C ALA A 236 -3.84 6.23 13.17
N PRO A 237 -2.54 6.53 13.06
CA PRO A 237 -2.04 7.90 13.27
C PRO A 237 -2.70 8.96 12.35
N GLU A 238 -3.14 8.56 11.16
CA GLU A 238 -3.80 9.43 10.19
C GLU A 238 -5.32 9.49 10.39
N LYS A 239 -5.91 8.41 10.91
CA LYS A 239 -7.37 8.22 10.97
C LYS A 239 -7.97 8.35 12.37
N ILE A 240 -7.16 8.37 13.43
CA ILE A 240 -7.65 8.38 14.83
C ILE A 240 -8.49 9.62 15.17
N HIS A 241 -8.23 10.74 14.49
CA HIS A 241 -8.98 11.98 14.67
C HIS A 241 -10.28 12.03 13.86
N TYR A 242 -10.49 11.08 12.94
CA TYR A 242 -11.71 10.97 12.15
C TYR A 242 -12.08 9.48 11.95
N PRO A 243 -12.73 8.86 12.95
CA PRO A 243 -13.00 7.42 12.95
C PRO A 243 -13.75 6.85 11.72
N PRO A 244 -14.66 7.58 11.04
CA PRO A 244 -15.22 7.11 9.78
C PRO A 244 -14.16 6.82 8.71
N GLY A 245 -13.00 7.48 8.80
CA GLY A 245 -11.80 7.20 8.01
C GLY A 245 -11.11 5.86 8.31
N PHE A 246 -11.62 5.04 9.22
CA PHE A 246 -11.24 3.62 9.30
C PHE A 246 -12.10 2.76 8.37
N VAL A 247 -13.33 3.19 8.05
CA VAL A 247 -14.25 2.43 7.21
C VAL A 247 -13.79 2.45 5.76
N ASP A 248 -13.41 3.62 5.23
CA ASP A 248 -12.93 3.78 3.85
C ASP A 248 -11.64 2.97 3.60
N VAL A 249 -10.64 3.07 4.48
CA VAL A 249 -9.39 2.31 4.38
C VAL A 249 -9.63 0.81 4.55
N SER A 250 -10.62 0.39 5.37
CA SER A 250 -11.02 -1.01 5.50
C SER A 250 -11.65 -1.54 4.21
N LEU A 251 -12.53 -0.76 3.56
CA LEU A 251 -13.15 -1.14 2.30
C LEU A 251 -12.11 -1.31 1.19
N MET A 252 -11.17 -0.38 1.07
CA MET A 252 -10.04 -0.50 0.14
C MET A 252 -9.21 -1.75 0.46
N ALA A 253 -8.88 -1.96 1.74
CA ALA A 253 -8.07 -3.09 2.19
C ALA A 253 -8.71 -4.46 1.87
N LEU A 254 -10.02 -4.58 2.04
CA LEU A 254 -10.80 -5.78 1.71
C LEU A 254 -10.90 -5.98 0.20
N GLY A 255 -11.13 -4.91 -0.57
CA GLY A 255 -11.11 -4.95 -2.04
C GLY A 255 -9.76 -5.45 -2.58
N ALA A 256 -8.66 -4.96 -2.03
CA ALA A 256 -7.30 -5.39 -2.36
C ALA A 256 -7.07 -6.88 -2.04
N ALA A 257 -7.52 -7.35 -0.86
CA ALA A 257 -7.43 -8.76 -0.49
C ALA A 257 -8.27 -9.66 -1.40
N TRP A 258 -9.48 -9.23 -1.76
CA TRP A 258 -10.34 -9.95 -2.70
C TRP A 258 -9.70 -10.06 -4.10
N LEU A 259 -9.19 -8.95 -4.64
CA LEU A 259 -8.45 -8.94 -5.92
C LEU A 259 -7.26 -9.91 -5.88
N ARG A 260 -6.48 -9.87 -4.79
CA ARG A 260 -5.34 -10.77 -4.57
C ARG A 260 -5.75 -12.24 -4.60
N LEU A 261 -6.88 -12.60 -3.97
CA LEU A 261 -7.36 -13.97 -3.90
C LEU A 261 -7.97 -14.43 -5.23
N ARG A 262 -8.80 -13.57 -5.84
CA ARG A 262 -9.52 -13.87 -7.09
C ARG A 262 -8.60 -14.00 -8.30
N TYR A 263 -7.60 -13.12 -8.41
CA TYR A 263 -6.70 -13.05 -9.57
C TYR A 263 -5.30 -13.60 -9.30
N ARG A 264 -5.04 -14.08 -8.07
CA ARG A 264 -3.78 -14.74 -7.71
C ARG A 264 -2.55 -13.88 -8.03
N SER A 265 -2.71 -12.57 -7.89
CA SER A 265 -1.75 -11.52 -8.21
C SER A 265 -2.00 -10.32 -7.31
N ILE A 266 -0.94 -9.68 -6.84
CA ILE A 266 -1.05 -8.41 -6.09
C ILE A 266 -1.07 -7.17 -6.99
N ARG A 267 -0.85 -7.30 -8.31
CA ARG A 267 -0.81 -6.14 -9.22
C ARG A 267 -2.15 -5.41 -9.36
N PRO A 268 -3.31 -6.10 -9.46
CA PRO A 268 -4.61 -5.42 -9.46
C PRO A 268 -4.87 -4.71 -8.14
N ALA A 269 -4.44 -5.29 -7.00
CA ALA A 269 -4.54 -4.65 -5.69
C ALA A 269 -3.69 -3.36 -5.60
N ILE A 270 -2.47 -3.37 -6.18
CA ILE A 270 -1.64 -2.16 -6.31
C ILE A 270 -2.37 -1.08 -7.11
N LEU A 271 -2.95 -1.43 -8.26
CA LEU A 271 -3.69 -0.47 -9.07
C LEU A 271 -4.89 0.11 -8.30
N LEU A 272 -5.66 -0.73 -7.63
CA LEU A 272 -6.76 -0.31 -6.76
C LEU A 272 -6.28 0.71 -5.71
N HIS A 273 -5.19 0.40 -5.02
CA HIS A 273 -4.65 1.25 -3.96
C HIS A 273 -4.11 2.58 -4.51
N ILE A 274 -3.40 2.57 -5.65
CA ILE A 274 -2.97 3.80 -6.34
C ILE A 274 -4.19 4.68 -6.66
N LEU A 275 -5.24 4.10 -7.25
CA LEU A 275 -6.46 4.83 -7.61
C LEU A 275 -7.19 5.38 -6.38
N TYR A 276 -7.24 4.62 -5.29
CA TYR A 276 -7.78 5.07 -4.01
C TYR A 276 -7.00 6.28 -3.51
N ASN A 277 -5.66 6.20 -3.40
CA ASN A 277 -4.82 7.31 -2.91
C ASN A 277 -4.96 8.55 -3.79
N VAL A 278 -4.92 8.40 -5.12
CA VAL A 278 -5.11 9.51 -6.06
C VAL A 278 -6.49 10.13 -5.89
N GLY A 279 -7.55 9.32 -5.79
CA GLY A 279 -8.93 9.80 -5.67
C GLY A 279 -9.17 10.56 -4.37
N VAL A 280 -8.80 10.00 -3.22
CA VAL A 280 -9.03 10.65 -1.92
C VAL A 280 -8.14 11.88 -1.73
N SER A 281 -6.88 11.82 -2.16
CA SER A 281 -5.96 12.96 -2.05
C SER A 281 -6.32 14.08 -3.03
N GLY A 282 -6.69 13.72 -4.27
CA GLY A 282 -7.14 14.68 -5.27
C GLY A 282 -8.39 15.42 -4.84
N MET A 283 -9.36 14.73 -4.23
CA MET A 283 -10.52 15.39 -3.62
C MET A 283 -10.12 16.37 -2.52
N ALA A 284 -9.25 15.95 -1.61
CA ALA A 284 -8.79 16.81 -0.52
C ALA A 284 -8.13 18.09 -1.06
N MET A 285 -7.37 17.98 -2.16
CA MET A 285 -6.76 19.14 -2.82
C MET A 285 -7.76 20.05 -3.54
N LEU A 286 -8.92 19.54 -3.99
CA LEU A 286 -9.96 20.33 -4.66
C LEU A 286 -10.90 21.05 -3.69
N LEU A 287 -10.97 20.59 -2.44
CA LEU A 287 -11.80 21.16 -1.38
C LEU A 287 -11.07 22.26 -0.56
N HIS A 288 -9.81 22.53 -0.86
CA HIS A 288 -8.96 23.56 -0.24
C HIS A 288 -8.54 24.61 -1.28
#